data_AF-A0A6P0K0F2-F1
#
_entry.id   AF-A0A6P0K0F2-F1
#
_cell.length_a   1.000
_cell.length_b   1.000
_cell.length_c   1.000
_cell.angle_alpha   90.00
_cell.angle_beta   90.00
_cell.angle_gamma   90.00
#
_symmetry.space_group_name_H-M   'P 1'
#
loop_
_entity.id
_entity.type
_entity.pdbx_description
1 polymer ?
#
loop_
_entity_poly.entity_id
_entity_poly.type
_entity_poly.pdbx_seq_one_letter_code
_entity_poly.pdbx_strand_id
1 'polypeptide(L)'
;IAAGGLVEPFSDIEEELDLSTLCQQPDCFALRVTGDSMIEDMIREGDFVIMQKPPANETPKDGTIVAARVDGSGTTLKRYYQEGEKIILKPSNPQYNPIEAKASQVEIQGVLVGVWRGYNARQHLRQATSNVPSATLGAV
;
A
#
# COMPACT_ATOMS: atom_id res chain seq x y z
N ILE A 1 4.80 19.96 8.73
CA ILE A 1 5.29 21.33 8.41
C ILE A 1 4.54 21.81 7.17
N ALA A 2 3.79 22.91 7.28
CA ALA A 2 3.02 23.46 6.16
C ALA A 2 3.94 24.09 5.11
N ALA A 3 3.62 23.91 3.83
CA ALA A 3 4.30 24.52 2.69
C ALA A 3 3.66 25.87 2.29
N GLY A 4 3.30 26.71 3.26
CA GLY A 4 2.80 28.07 3.01
C GLY A 4 1.93 28.65 4.13
N GLY A 5 2.32 29.84 4.63
CA GLY A 5 1.56 30.68 5.57
C GLY A 5 1.82 30.39 7.06
N LEU A 6 2.08 31.44 7.85
CA LEU A 6 2.24 31.35 9.30
C LEU A 6 0.86 31.03 9.92
N VAL A 7 0.69 29.80 10.39
CA VAL A 7 -0.55 29.35 11.04
C VAL A 7 -0.32 29.43 12.54
N GLU A 8 -1.26 30.03 13.28
CA GLU A 8 -1.20 30.06 14.75
C GLU A 8 -1.06 28.62 15.29
N PRO A 9 -0.26 28.37 16.33
CA PRO A 9 0.01 27.02 16.80
C PRO A 9 -1.30 26.40 17.30
N PHE A 10 -1.79 25.43 16.53
CA PHE A 10 -2.89 24.57 16.95
C PHE A 10 -2.49 23.87 18.25
N SER A 11 -3.34 23.97 19.29
CA SER A 11 -3.11 23.36 20.61
C SER A 11 -3.47 21.86 20.66
N ASP A 12 -4.08 21.34 19.59
CA ASP A 12 -4.47 19.93 19.46
C ASP A 12 -3.39 19.17 18.69
N ILE A 13 -2.17 19.16 19.24
CA ILE A 13 -1.10 18.33 18.70
C ILE A 13 -1.14 17.02 19.47
N GLU A 14 -1.71 15.97 18.88
CA GLU A 14 -1.28 14.61 19.22
C GLU A 14 0.17 14.48 18.74
N GLU A 15 1.13 14.92 19.56
CA GLU A 15 2.58 14.94 19.25
C GLU A 15 3.18 13.54 19.13
N GLU A 16 2.45 12.51 19.56
CA GLU A 16 2.89 11.14 19.62
C GLU A 16 1.95 10.24 18.81
N LEU A 17 2.44 9.77 17.67
CA LEU A 17 1.79 8.70 16.92
C LEU A 17 2.24 7.35 17.49
N ASP A 18 1.40 6.74 18.33
CA ASP A 18 1.67 5.40 18.85
C ASP A 18 1.41 4.32 17.79
N LEU A 19 2.45 3.99 17.04
CA LEU A 19 2.45 2.91 16.05
C LEU A 19 2.37 1.52 16.68
N SER A 20 2.55 1.40 18.00
CA SER A 20 2.45 0.13 18.68
C SER A 20 1.02 -0.43 18.57
N THR A 21 0.01 0.44 18.55
CA THR A 21 -1.39 0.04 18.34
C THR A 21 -1.64 -0.64 16.99
N LEU A 22 -0.88 -0.29 15.94
CA LEU A 22 -0.96 -0.92 14.62
C LEU A 22 -0.17 -2.24 14.56
N CYS A 23 0.97 -2.29 15.24
CA CYS A 23 1.93 -3.40 15.17
C CYS A 23 1.75 -4.48 16.25
N GLN A 24 1.10 -4.17 17.37
CA GLN A 24 0.84 -5.10 18.48
C GLN A 24 -0.51 -5.82 18.35
N GLN A 25 -1.29 -5.50 17.32
CA GLN A 25 -2.46 -6.28 16.94
C GLN A 25 -1.98 -7.70 16.55
N PRO A 26 -2.57 -8.76 17.12
CA PRO A 26 -2.23 -10.11 16.74
C PRO A 26 -2.49 -10.31 15.24
N ASP A 27 -1.66 -11.13 14.61
CA ASP A 27 -1.75 -11.50 13.20
C ASP A 27 -1.63 -10.35 12.18
N CYS A 28 -0.93 -9.27 12.56
CA CYS A 28 -0.51 -8.22 11.63
C CYS A 28 0.74 -8.62 10.82
N PHE A 29 0.74 -8.30 9.53
CA PHE A 29 1.86 -8.51 8.62
C PHE A 29 1.90 -7.41 7.54
N ALA A 30 3.06 -7.20 6.92
CA ALA A 30 3.22 -6.21 5.86
C ALA A 30 3.50 -6.87 4.50
N LEU A 31 2.91 -6.33 3.44
CA LEU A 31 3.19 -6.72 2.06
C LEU A 31 3.70 -5.50 1.28
N ARG A 32 4.70 -5.71 0.42
CA ARG A 32 5.13 -4.67 -0.51
C ARG A 32 4.25 -4.69 -1.76
N VAL A 33 3.66 -3.56 -2.10
CA VAL A 33 2.79 -3.40 -3.26
C VAL A 33 3.62 -3.42 -4.54
N THR A 34 3.15 -4.19 -5.51
CA THR A 34 3.70 -4.26 -6.88
C THR A 34 2.58 -3.90 -7.86
N GLY A 35 2.86 -3.02 -8.83
CA GLY A 35 1.86 -2.46 -9.73
C GLY A 35 1.03 -1.33 -9.11
N ASP A 36 0.07 -0.82 -9.88
CA ASP A 36 -0.70 0.40 -9.62
C ASP A 36 -2.22 0.17 -9.69
N SER A 37 -2.67 -1.08 -9.59
CA SER A 37 -4.11 -1.43 -9.66
C SER A 37 -4.97 -0.83 -8.54
N MET A 38 -4.36 -0.19 -7.54
CA MET A 38 -5.01 0.46 -6.39
C MET A 38 -4.69 1.97 -6.32
N ILE A 39 -4.26 2.58 -7.44
CA ILE A 39 -3.75 3.96 -7.50
C ILE A 39 -4.78 5.02 -7.06
N GLU A 40 -6.07 4.82 -7.37
CA GLU A 40 -7.14 5.76 -6.98
C GLU A 40 -7.43 5.72 -5.47
N ASP A 41 -7.08 4.62 -4.80
CA ASP A 41 -7.06 4.52 -3.34
C ASP A 41 -5.75 5.06 -2.73
N MET A 42 -4.94 5.76 -3.54
CA MET A 42 -3.64 6.33 -3.16
C MET A 42 -2.58 5.32 -2.72
N ILE A 43 -2.80 4.03 -3.00
CA ILE A 43 -1.84 2.94 -2.78
C ILE A 43 -1.01 2.78 -4.06
N ARG A 44 0.29 3.01 -3.95
CA ARG A 44 1.24 3.04 -5.08
C ARG A 44 2.17 1.86 -5.05
N GLU A 45 2.74 1.56 -6.21
CA GLU A 45 3.84 0.63 -6.29
C GLU A 45 4.97 1.03 -5.32
N GLY A 46 5.49 0.04 -4.61
CA GLY A 46 6.56 0.21 -3.63
C GLY A 46 6.09 0.56 -2.21
N ASP A 47 4.81 0.88 -2.01
CA ASP A 47 4.23 1.03 -0.67
C ASP A 47 4.29 -0.27 0.10
N PHE A 48 4.31 -0.16 1.43
CA PHE A 48 4.01 -1.28 2.32
C PHE A 48 2.58 -1.15 2.81
N VAL A 49 1.76 -2.16 2.54
CA VAL A 49 0.43 -2.28 3.14
C VAL A 49 0.54 -3.14 4.39
N ILE A 50 -0.01 -2.63 5.48
CA ILE A 50 -0.12 -3.34 6.76
C ILE A 50 -1.48 -4.02 6.76
N MET A 51 -1.46 -5.32 6.93
CA MET A 51 -2.62 -6.21 6.84
C MET A 51 -2.83 -6.90 8.18
N GLN A 52 -4.08 -7.09 8.57
CA GLN A 52 -4.46 -7.93 9.70
C GLN A 52 -5.18 -9.16 9.18
N LYS A 53 -4.80 -10.35 9.65
CA LYS A 53 -5.51 -11.58 9.29
C LYS A 53 -6.94 -11.53 9.84
N PRO A 54 -7.98 -11.73 9.02
CA PRO A 54 -9.34 -11.76 9.53
C PRO A 54 -9.56 -12.99 10.42
N PRO A 55 -10.44 -12.92 11.44
CA PRO A 55 -10.89 -14.09 12.17
C PRO A 55 -11.47 -15.16 11.23
N ALA A 56 -11.26 -16.44 11.54
CA ALA A 56 -11.62 -17.55 10.63
C ALA A 56 -13.12 -17.62 10.25
N ASN A 57 -13.99 -17.03 11.06
CA ASN A 57 -15.44 -17.04 10.86
C ASN A 57 -16.00 -15.68 10.42
N GLU A 58 -15.13 -14.72 10.09
CA GLU A 58 -15.54 -13.37 9.72
C GLU A 58 -15.23 -13.09 8.25
N THR A 59 -16.24 -12.62 7.53
CA THR A 59 -16.10 -12.16 6.15
C THR A 59 -15.88 -10.66 6.13
N PRO A 60 -14.94 -10.15 5.32
CA PRO A 60 -14.78 -8.71 5.15
C PRO A 60 -16.07 -8.07 4.64
N LYS A 61 -16.33 -6.82 5.03
CA LYS A 61 -17.45 -6.06 4.49
C LYS A 61 -17.17 -5.68 3.03
N ASP A 62 -18.23 -5.54 2.25
CA ASP A 62 -18.11 -5.01 0.88
C ASP A 62 -17.40 -3.66 0.85
N GLY A 63 -16.52 -3.48 -0.14
CA GLY A 63 -15.65 -2.33 -0.31
C GLY A 63 -14.34 -2.38 0.49
N THR A 64 -14.17 -3.35 1.40
CA THR A 64 -12.94 -3.50 2.21
C THR A 64 -11.74 -3.82 1.32
N ILE A 65 -10.60 -3.17 1.53
CA ILE A 65 -9.36 -3.51 0.81
C ILE A 65 -8.73 -4.75 1.47
N VAL A 66 -8.50 -5.79 0.67
CA VAL A 66 -8.00 -7.08 1.13
C VAL A 66 -6.81 -7.55 0.31
N ALA A 67 -5.92 -8.30 0.96
CA ALA A 67 -5.01 -9.20 0.28
C ALA A 67 -5.74 -10.54 0.10
N ALA A 68 -5.97 -10.92 -1.15
CA ALA A 68 -6.69 -12.14 -1.50
C ALA A 68 -5.81 -13.01 -2.38
N ARG A 69 -5.71 -14.30 -2.03
CA ARG A 69 -5.13 -15.33 -2.89
C ARG A 69 -6.25 -15.97 -3.69
N VAL A 70 -6.11 -15.93 -5.01
CA VAL A 70 -7.05 -16.56 -5.94
C VAL A 70 -6.36 -17.76 -6.57
N ASP A 71 -7.03 -18.91 -6.55
CA ASP A 71 -6.50 -20.14 -7.14
C ASP A 71 -6.10 -19.95 -8.60
N GLY A 72 -4.90 -20.42 -8.95
CA GLY A 72 -4.32 -20.30 -10.29
C GLY A 72 -3.86 -18.90 -10.70
N SER A 73 -4.19 -17.84 -9.94
CA SER A 73 -3.79 -16.45 -10.25
C SER A 73 -2.76 -15.86 -9.28
N GLY A 74 -2.74 -16.32 -8.03
CA GLY A 74 -1.82 -15.84 -6.99
C GLY A 74 -2.47 -14.80 -6.05
N THR A 75 -1.63 -14.04 -5.33
CA THR A 75 -2.06 -13.03 -4.35
C THR A 75 -2.21 -11.65 -4.98
N THR A 76 -3.29 -10.94 -4.66
CA THR A 76 -3.59 -9.59 -5.15
C THR A 76 -4.11 -8.69 -4.02
N LEU A 77 -4.00 -7.36 -4.21
CA LEU A 77 -4.60 -6.35 -3.36
C LEU A 77 -5.76 -5.68 -4.10
N LYS A 78 -6.99 -5.80 -3.58
CA LYS A 78 -8.23 -5.35 -4.25
C LYS A 78 -9.31 -4.97 -3.24
N ARG A 79 -10.35 -4.27 -3.68
CA ARG A 79 -11.60 -4.11 -2.92
C ARG A 79 -12.44 -5.37 -3.02
N TYR A 80 -12.84 -5.91 -1.88
CA TYR A 80 -13.65 -7.10 -1.73
C TYR A 80 -15.14 -6.78 -1.89
N TYR A 81 -15.86 -7.62 -2.62
CA TYR A 81 -17.32 -7.65 -2.65
C TYR A 81 -17.80 -9.10 -2.72
N GLN A 82 -18.89 -9.41 -2.02
CA GLN A 82 -19.47 -10.74 -2.03
C GLN A 82 -20.94 -10.74 -2.48
N GLU A 83 -21.23 -11.55 -3.49
CA GLU A 83 -22.57 -11.78 -4.02
C GLU A 83 -22.90 -13.27 -3.92
N GLY A 84 -23.37 -13.71 -2.75
CA GLY A 84 -23.63 -15.12 -2.46
C GLY A 84 -22.34 -15.96 -2.50
N GLU A 85 -22.26 -16.91 -3.45
CA GLU A 85 -21.09 -17.77 -3.66
C GLU A 85 -20.05 -17.18 -4.63
N LYS A 86 -20.23 -15.93 -5.05
CA LYS A 86 -19.32 -15.21 -5.94
C LYS A 86 -18.58 -14.12 -5.17
N ILE A 87 -17.27 -14.05 -5.36
CA ILE A 87 -16.44 -12.94 -4.89
C ILE A 87 -16.01 -12.11 -6.09
N ILE A 88 -16.10 -10.79 -5.95
CA ILE A 88 -15.65 -9.81 -6.93
C ILE A 88 -14.55 -8.97 -6.26
N LEU A 89 -13.34 -9.07 -6.80
CA LEU A 89 -12.18 -8.31 -6.36
C LEU A 89 -11.94 -7.15 -7.33
N LYS A 90 -12.33 -5.94 -6.94
CA LYS A 90 -12.27 -4.75 -7.80
C LYS A 90 -10.95 -3.99 -7.61
N PRO A 91 -10.24 -3.65 -8.69
CA PRO A 91 -9.16 -2.68 -8.62
C PRO A 91 -9.70 -1.29 -8.31
N SER A 92 -8.86 -0.41 -7.76
CA SER A 92 -9.07 1.03 -7.70
C SER A 92 -8.20 1.69 -8.76
N ASN A 93 -8.42 1.26 -10.01
CA ASN A 93 -7.76 1.74 -11.21
C ASN A 93 -8.60 1.30 -12.45
N PRO A 94 -9.15 2.23 -13.25
CA PRO A 94 -10.00 1.93 -14.40
C PRO A 94 -9.32 1.14 -15.52
N GLN A 95 -7.99 1.09 -15.54
CA GLN A 95 -7.23 0.33 -16.54
C GLN A 95 -7.26 -1.18 -16.29
N TYR A 96 -7.75 -1.61 -15.14
CA TYR A 96 -7.78 -3.00 -14.71
C TYR A 96 -9.21 -3.50 -14.59
N ASN A 97 -9.46 -4.72 -15.07
CA ASN A 97 -10.76 -5.37 -14.91
C ASN A 97 -10.89 -5.99 -13.51
N PRO A 98 -12.12 -6.04 -12.94
CA PRO A 98 -12.40 -6.84 -11.75
C PRO A 98 -12.04 -8.32 -11.95
N ILE A 99 -11.60 -8.97 -10.87
CA ILE A 99 -11.42 -10.43 -10.83
C ILE A 99 -12.67 -11.02 -10.20
N GLU A 100 -13.30 -11.95 -10.90
CA GLU A 100 -14.48 -12.66 -10.42
C GLU A 100 -14.15 -14.14 -10.23
N ALA A 101 -14.45 -14.68 -9.05
CA ALA A 101 -14.17 -16.07 -8.73
C ALA A 101 -15.23 -16.65 -7.78
N LYS A 102 -15.33 -17.98 -7.72
CA LYS A 102 -16.16 -18.63 -6.70
C LYS A 102 -15.57 -18.38 -5.32
N ALA A 103 -16.42 -18.26 -4.31
CA ALA A 103 -15.98 -18.04 -2.93
C ALA A 103 -15.01 -19.13 -2.45
N SER A 104 -15.20 -20.38 -2.91
CA SER A 104 -14.31 -21.51 -2.61
C SER A 104 -12.90 -21.42 -3.22
N GLN A 105 -12.65 -20.49 -4.14
CA GLN A 105 -11.38 -20.30 -4.84
C GLN A 105 -10.60 -19.07 -4.36
N VAL A 106 -11.14 -18.34 -3.38
CA VAL A 106 -10.55 -17.10 -2.87
C VAL A 106 -10.30 -17.24 -1.38
N GLU A 107 -9.03 -17.13 -1.01
CA GLU A 107 -8.60 -17.06 0.39
C GLU A 107 -8.28 -15.60 0.73
N ILE A 108 -9.02 -15.03 1.69
CA ILE A 108 -8.69 -13.71 2.23
C ILE A 108 -7.55 -13.87 3.24
N GLN A 109 -6.38 -13.38 2.87
CA GLN A 109 -5.16 -13.50 3.67
C GLN A 109 -5.05 -12.37 4.71
N GLY A 110 -5.59 -11.19 4.40
CA GLY A 110 -5.59 -10.06 5.31
C GLY A 110 -6.50 -8.92 4.87
N VAL A 111 -6.90 -8.10 5.84
CA VAL A 111 -7.65 -6.84 5.68
C VAL A 111 -6.70 -5.67 5.91
N LEU A 112 -6.77 -4.64 5.07
CA LEU A 112 -5.91 -3.47 5.16
C LEU A 112 -6.18 -2.68 6.45
N VAL A 113 -5.14 -2.44 7.25
CA VAL A 113 -5.20 -1.58 8.46
C VAL A 113 -4.36 -0.32 8.33
N GLY A 114 -3.41 -0.28 7.40
CA GLY A 114 -2.58 0.90 7.18
C GLY A 114 -1.74 0.83 5.91
N VAL A 115 -1.27 1.99 5.46
CA VAL A 115 -0.35 2.12 4.32
C VAL A 115 0.86 2.92 4.78
N TRP A 116 2.05 2.39 4.56
CA TRP A 116 3.30 3.05 4.83
C TRP A 116 4.08 3.30 3.54
N ARG A 117 4.47 4.56 3.34
CA ARG A 117 5.30 4.98 2.21
C ARG A 117 6.55 5.66 2.74
N GLY A 118 7.67 4.95 2.67
CA GLY A 118 8.98 5.51 2.99
C GLY A 118 9.47 6.45 1.91
N TYR A 119 9.90 7.65 2.30
CA TYR A 119 10.65 8.55 1.42
C TYR A 119 12.15 8.27 1.55
N ASN A 120 12.70 7.50 0.60
CA ASN A 120 14.14 7.30 0.54
C ASN A 120 14.84 8.52 -0.10
N ALA A 121 15.17 9.53 0.71
CA ALA A 121 15.89 10.74 0.27
C ALA A 121 17.24 10.46 -0.43
N ARG A 122 17.81 9.26 -0.26
CA ARG A 122 19.10 8.86 -0.86
C ARG A 122 19.05 8.59 -2.36
N GLN A 123 17.88 8.43 -2.98
CA GLN A 123 17.81 8.19 -4.43
C GLN A 123 18.04 9.47 -5.26
N HIS A 124 17.74 10.65 -4.72
CA HIS A 124 17.97 11.93 -5.42
C HIS A 124 19.44 12.39 -5.40
N LEU A 125 20.27 11.90 -4.46
CA LEU A 125 21.67 12.31 -4.34
C LEU A 125 22.63 11.51 -5.26
N ARG A 126 22.19 10.41 -5.87
CA ARG A 126 23.04 9.60 -6.78
C ARG A 126 23.09 10.14 -8.22
N GLN A 127 22.13 10.97 -8.64
CA GLN A 127 22.15 11.59 -9.97
C GLN A 127 23.01 12.87 -10.02
N ALA A 128 23.34 13.47 -8.87
CA ALA A 128 24.11 14.71 -8.83
C ALA A 128 25.63 14.51 -9.00
N THR A 129 26.17 13.29 -8.82
CA THR A 129 27.62 13.03 -8.89
C THR A 129 28.08 12.39 -10.21
N SER A 130 27.18 12.02 -11.12
CA SER A 130 27.55 11.42 -12.42
C SER A 130 27.83 12.46 -13.52
N ASN A 131 27.68 13.75 -13.25
CA ASN A 131 27.78 14.83 -14.25
C ASN A 131 29.01 15.74 -14.07
N VAL A 132 30.10 15.23 -13.49
CA VAL A 132 31.38 15.96 -13.52
C VAL A 132 32.05 15.68 -14.87
N PRO A 133 32.19 16.67 -15.78
CA PRO A 133 32.94 16.47 -17.01
C PRO A 133 34.42 16.29 -16.64
N SER A 134 35.02 15.22 -17.15
CA SER A 134 36.45 14.94 -17.00
C SER A 134 37.25 16.08 -17.62
N ALA A 135 37.89 16.91 -16.78
CA ALA A 135 38.81 17.94 -17.24
C ALA A 135 40.14 17.26 -17.59
N THR A 136 40.36 17.01 -18.88
CA THR A 136 41.66 16.60 -19.41
C THR A 136 42.63 17.77 -19.27
N LEU A 137 43.48 17.76 -18.25
CA LEU A 137 44.66 18.61 -18.20
C LEU A 137 45.72 18.02 -19.15
N GLY A 138 45.87 18.66 -20.31
CA GLY A 138 47.03 18.48 -21.18
C GLY A 138 48.27 19.07 -20.50
N ALA A 139 49.24 18.22 -20.20
CA ALA A 139 50.57 18.63 -19.81
C ALA A 139 51.33 19.17 -21.04
N VAL A 140 51.99 20.31 -20.85
CA VAL A 140 52.94 20.94 -21.78
C VAL A 140 54.35 20.61 -21.30
#